data_AF-A0A3C0NFC4-F1
#
_entry.id   AF-A0A3C0NFC4-F1
#
_cell.length_a   1.000
_cell.length_b   1.000
_cell.length_c   1.000
_cell.angle_alpha   90.00
_cell.angle_beta   90.00
_cell.angle_gamma   90.00
#
_symmetry.space_group_name_H-M   'P 1'
#
loop_
_entity.id
_entity.type
_entity.pdbx_description
1 polymer ?
#
loop_
_entity_poly.entity_id
_entity_poly.type
_entity_poly.pdbx_seq_one_letter_code
_entity_poly.pdbx_strand_id
1 'polypeptide(L)'
;MKKITALELYPDNFAFRIYDASLSSRDTFHTVTQHTLAQGFSRRPGSYNFSTLGDCMNLRIEVWLADQQEEVDLRNDTVRAIMVPFSVSEAGIMIADFMGLVEQLIRLTQGEYALVFEINVRNDAEYLNSPQYQENVEIGFTQEWCYLTFYSRVEPVQPEILRVDAWSSPPYPFQSYCPLNPNYPLLMETSLA
;
A
#
# COMPACT_ATOMS: atom_id res chain seq x y z
N MET A 1 8.19 -8.17 -14.99
CA MET A 1 8.31 -7.08 -13.98
C MET A 1 9.73 -6.51 -13.81
N LYS A 2 9.82 -5.18 -13.64
CA LYS A 2 11.05 -4.43 -13.31
C LYS A 2 10.90 -3.63 -12.02
N LYS A 3 11.84 -3.79 -11.09
CA LYS A 3 11.95 -2.92 -9.90
C LYS A 3 12.40 -1.52 -10.31
N ILE A 4 11.65 -0.50 -9.91
CA ILE A 4 11.95 0.91 -10.17
C ILE A 4 12.78 1.49 -9.02
N THR A 5 12.32 1.29 -7.79
CA THR A 5 13.01 1.76 -6.58
C THR A 5 12.54 1.00 -5.34
N ALA A 6 13.22 1.24 -4.22
CA ALA A 6 12.73 0.90 -2.89
C ALA A 6 13.04 2.06 -1.93
N LEU A 7 12.17 2.23 -0.93
CA LEU A 7 12.35 3.18 0.15
C LEU A 7 11.88 2.55 1.46
N GLU A 8 12.31 3.12 2.56
CA GLU A 8 11.83 2.76 3.90
C GLU A 8 11.17 4.00 4.52
N LEU A 9 10.08 3.77 5.23
CA LEU A 9 9.43 4.80 6.03
C LEU A 9 8.89 4.23 7.33
N TYR A 10 8.58 5.13 8.26
CA TYR A 10 7.95 4.83 9.54
C TYR A 10 6.48 5.26 9.41
N PRO A 11 5.56 4.32 9.13
CA PRO A 11 4.18 4.68 8.87
C PRO A 11 3.55 5.22 10.15
N ASP A 12 3.16 6.50 10.12
CA ASP A 12 2.32 7.08 11.17
C ASP A 12 0.85 6.69 10.91
N ASN A 13 0.08 6.46 11.96
CA ASN A 13 -1.34 6.08 11.86
C ASN A 13 -1.63 4.90 10.90
N PHE A 14 -0.77 3.89 10.89
CA PHE A 14 -1.03 2.60 10.21
C PHE A 14 -1.16 2.68 8.70
N ALA A 15 -0.61 3.71 8.05
CA ALA A 15 -0.76 3.84 6.62
C ALA A 15 0.39 4.66 6.02
N PHE A 16 0.47 4.60 4.70
CA PHE A 16 1.25 5.54 3.91
C PHE A 16 0.39 6.02 2.75
N ARG A 17 0.86 7.04 2.06
CA ARG A 17 0.14 7.68 0.98
C ARG A 17 0.91 7.59 -0.33
N ILE A 18 0.16 7.36 -1.40
CA ILE A 18 0.64 7.43 -2.77
C ILE A 18 -0.29 8.29 -3.61
N TYR A 19 0.27 9.21 -4.38
CA TYR A 19 -0.52 10.15 -5.18
C TYR A 19 0.20 10.56 -6.46
N ASP A 20 -0.57 11.03 -7.42
CA ASP A 20 -0.03 11.69 -8.59
C ASP A 20 0.68 12.99 -8.19
N ALA A 21 1.91 13.18 -8.65
CA ALA A 21 2.77 14.28 -8.21
C ALA A 21 2.32 15.66 -8.73
N SER A 22 1.30 15.74 -9.60
CA SER A 22 0.69 17.01 -10.00
C SER A 22 -0.35 17.53 -9.00
N LEU A 23 -0.77 16.71 -8.03
CA LEU A 23 -1.77 17.10 -7.04
C LEU A 23 -1.25 18.11 -6.02
N SER A 24 -2.14 19.01 -5.59
CA SER A 24 -1.87 19.88 -4.45
C SER A 24 -1.97 19.10 -3.14
N SER A 25 -1.25 19.54 -2.10
CA SER A 25 -1.28 18.86 -0.79
C SER A 25 -2.70 18.67 -0.24
N ARG A 26 -3.59 19.64 -0.44
CA ARG A 26 -5.00 19.57 -0.02
C ARG A 26 -5.78 18.41 -0.65
N ASP A 27 -5.44 18.04 -1.88
CA ASP A 27 -6.14 16.99 -2.63
C ASP A 27 -5.67 15.59 -2.24
N THR A 28 -4.56 15.52 -1.50
CA THR A 28 -3.95 14.27 -1.02
C THR A 28 -4.39 13.86 0.39
N PHE A 29 -5.18 14.68 1.09
CA PHE A 29 -5.70 14.35 2.43
C PHE A 29 -7.07 13.67 2.34
N HIS A 30 -7.19 12.51 2.99
CA HIS A 30 -8.38 11.66 2.91
C HIS A 30 -9.14 11.67 4.23
N THR A 31 -10.47 11.50 4.15
CA THR A 31 -11.26 11.23 5.34
C THR A 31 -11.13 9.75 5.69
N VAL A 32 -10.79 9.45 6.94
CA VAL A 32 -10.78 8.06 7.44
C VAL A 32 -12.16 7.74 8.00
N THR A 33 -12.78 6.70 7.46
CA THR A 33 -14.06 6.16 7.91
C THR A 33 -13.90 4.69 8.30
N GLN A 34 -14.88 4.15 9.02
CA GLN A 34 -14.91 2.71 9.32
C GLN A 34 -14.91 1.85 8.05
N HIS A 35 -15.53 2.33 6.96
CA HIS A 35 -15.53 1.63 5.69
C HIS A 35 -14.13 1.61 5.04
N THR A 36 -13.44 2.75 5.00
CA THR A 36 -12.09 2.83 4.41
C THR A 36 -11.07 2.01 5.21
N LEU A 37 -11.23 1.96 6.55
CA LEU A 37 -10.43 1.08 7.40
C LEU A 37 -10.70 -0.39 7.07
N ALA A 38 -11.97 -0.78 6.94
CA ALA A 38 -12.35 -2.17 6.67
C ALA A 38 -11.92 -2.67 5.27
N GLN A 39 -11.85 -1.80 4.26
CA GLN A 39 -11.33 -2.16 2.92
C GLN A 39 -9.80 -2.05 2.80
N GLY A 40 -9.11 -1.51 3.83
CA GLY A 40 -7.65 -1.39 3.87
C GLY A 40 -7.08 -0.25 3.02
N PHE A 41 -7.92 0.63 2.48
CA PHE A 41 -7.48 1.82 1.78
C PHE A 41 -8.54 2.92 1.78
N SER A 42 -8.10 4.17 1.62
CA SER A 42 -8.98 5.29 1.23
C SER A 42 -8.49 5.90 -0.07
N ARG A 43 -9.42 6.44 -0.86
CA ARG A 43 -9.12 7.06 -2.16
C ARG A 43 -9.64 8.48 -2.20
N ARG A 44 -8.89 9.33 -2.90
CA ARG A 44 -9.40 10.50 -3.63
C ARG A 44 -8.91 10.42 -5.08
N PRO A 45 -9.50 11.17 -6.04
CA PRO A 45 -8.99 11.16 -7.41
C PRO A 45 -7.48 11.43 -7.47
N GLY A 46 -6.71 10.45 -7.95
CA GLY A 46 -5.24 10.51 -8.05
C GLY A 46 -4.47 10.32 -6.74
N SER A 47 -5.12 9.97 -5.62
CA SER A 47 -4.47 9.78 -4.32
C SER A 47 -5.05 8.57 -3.58
N TYR A 48 -4.19 7.75 -2.99
CA TYR A 48 -4.52 6.56 -2.21
C TYR A 48 -3.75 6.54 -0.90
N ASN A 49 -4.45 6.19 0.18
CA ASN A 49 -3.81 5.79 1.43
C ASN A 49 -4.01 4.28 1.58
N PHE A 50 -2.94 3.53 1.77
CA PHE A 50 -3.00 2.09 2.04
C PHE A 50 -2.67 1.82 3.49
N SER A 51 -3.48 0.98 4.14
CA SER A 51 -3.26 0.57 5.51
C SER A 51 -2.22 -0.55 5.59
N THR A 52 -1.32 -0.43 6.57
CA THR A 52 -0.44 -1.52 7.03
C THR A 52 -1.27 -2.67 7.63
N LEU A 53 -0.62 -3.78 8.00
CA LEU A 53 -1.32 -4.87 8.68
C LEU A 53 -1.70 -4.47 10.12
N GLY A 54 -0.85 -3.67 10.77
CA GLY A 54 -1.08 -3.08 12.08
C GLY A 54 0.02 -2.09 12.44
N ASP A 55 0.31 -1.96 13.73
CA ASP A 55 1.40 -1.12 14.26
C ASP A 55 2.74 -1.58 13.68
N CYS A 56 3.36 -0.73 12.86
CA CYS A 56 4.53 -1.09 12.07
C CYS A 56 5.69 -0.14 12.39
N MET A 57 6.80 -0.70 12.87
CA MET A 57 8.02 0.05 13.18
C MET A 57 8.84 0.40 11.95
N ASN A 58 8.71 -0.34 10.86
CA ASN A 58 9.41 -0.04 9.61
C ASN A 58 8.66 -0.68 8.45
N LEU A 59 8.31 0.14 7.48
CA LEU A 59 7.71 -0.29 6.23
C LEU A 59 8.70 -0.06 5.10
N ARG A 60 9.17 -1.16 4.50
CA ARG A 60 9.90 -1.09 3.24
C ARG A 60 8.90 -1.14 2.10
N ILE A 61 8.92 -0.13 1.24
CA ILE A 61 8.08 -0.07 0.04
C ILE A 61 8.96 -0.30 -1.17
N GLU A 62 8.62 -1.28 -2.00
CA GLU A 62 9.23 -1.48 -3.30
C GLU A 62 8.25 -1.12 -4.40
N VAL A 63 8.72 -0.32 -5.37
CA VAL A 63 7.92 0.08 -6.53
C VAL A 63 8.37 -0.70 -7.74
N TRP A 64 7.41 -1.35 -8.40
CA TRP A 64 7.61 -2.22 -9.54
C TRP A 64 6.75 -1.79 -10.71
N LEU A 65 7.26 -1.99 -11.92
CA LEU A 65 6.53 -1.82 -13.17
C LEU A 65 6.42 -3.18 -13.85
N ALA A 66 5.20 -3.64 -14.13
CA ALA A 66 4.99 -4.88 -14.86
C ALA A 66 5.34 -4.71 -16.34
N ASP A 67 5.71 -5.82 -16.98
CA ASP A 67 5.96 -5.81 -18.42
C ASP A 67 4.63 -5.63 -19.18
N GLN A 68 4.73 -5.16 -20.43
CA GLN A 68 3.54 -5.02 -21.27
C GLN A 68 2.87 -6.39 -21.44
N GLN A 69 1.55 -6.44 -21.25
CA GLN A 69 0.72 -7.66 -21.32
C GLN A 69 0.89 -8.65 -20.16
N GLU A 70 1.68 -8.33 -19.14
CA GLU A 70 1.76 -9.14 -17.93
C GLU A 70 0.42 -9.09 -17.16
N GLU A 71 -0.12 -10.27 -16.85
CA GLU A 71 -1.29 -10.42 -15.98
C GLU A 71 -0.91 -10.15 -14.53
N VAL A 72 -1.90 -9.84 -13.69
CA VAL A 72 -1.65 -9.64 -12.27
C VAL A 72 -1.28 -10.98 -11.64
N ASP A 73 -0.04 -11.08 -11.14
CA ASP A 73 0.43 -12.20 -10.36
C ASP A 73 0.79 -11.73 -8.94
N LEU A 74 0.37 -12.50 -7.95
CA LEU A 74 0.58 -12.17 -6.53
C LEU A 74 1.76 -12.96 -5.99
N ARG A 75 2.56 -12.33 -5.13
CA ARG A 75 3.62 -13.03 -4.43
C ARG A 75 3.02 -14.09 -3.50
N ASN A 76 3.73 -15.20 -3.37
CA ASN A 76 3.26 -16.35 -2.59
C ASN A 76 3.13 -16.03 -1.09
N ASP A 77 3.98 -15.13 -0.58
CA ASP A 77 4.04 -14.70 0.81
C ASP A 77 3.15 -13.47 1.10
N THR A 78 2.45 -12.94 0.10
CA THR A 78 1.54 -11.80 0.28
C THR A 78 0.45 -12.14 1.29
N VAL A 79 0.36 -11.35 2.36
CA VAL A 79 -0.72 -11.47 3.35
C VAL A 79 -1.98 -10.82 2.80
N ARG A 80 -1.86 -9.60 2.28
CA ARG A 80 -2.98 -8.79 1.80
C ARG A 80 -2.66 -8.23 0.42
N ALA A 81 -3.63 -8.29 -0.50
CA ALA A 81 -3.50 -7.73 -1.84
C ALA A 81 -4.73 -6.95 -2.27
N ILE A 82 -4.52 -5.72 -2.76
CA ILE A 82 -5.58 -4.80 -3.20
C ILE A 82 -5.19 -4.24 -4.57
N MET A 83 -6.11 -4.29 -5.52
CA MET A 83 -5.96 -3.65 -6.82
C MET A 83 -6.85 -2.41 -6.90
N VAL A 84 -6.29 -1.30 -7.38
CA VAL A 84 -7.03 -0.05 -7.62
C VAL A 84 -6.63 0.58 -8.96
N PRO A 85 -7.53 1.31 -9.63
CA PRO A 85 -7.15 2.14 -10.78
C PRO A 85 -6.27 3.31 -10.34
N PHE A 86 -5.17 3.55 -11.03
CA PHE A 86 -4.27 4.66 -10.73
C PHE A 86 -3.80 5.32 -12.03
N SER A 87 -4.08 6.61 -12.17
CA SER A 87 -3.64 7.41 -13.31
C SER A 87 -2.36 8.16 -12.93
N VAL A 88 -1.34 8.09 -13.78
CA VAL A 88 -0.06 8.79 -13.59
C VAL A 88 0.05 9.87 -14.65
N SER A 89 0.30 11.11 -14.24
CA SER A 89 0.61 12.26 -15.09
C SER A 89 2.10 12.31 -15.46
N GLU A 90 2.49 13.28 -16.28
CA GLU A 90 3.91 13.52 -16.60
C GLU A 90 4.76 13.87 -15.36
N ALA A 91 4.13 14.31 -14.27
CA ALA A 91 4.81 14.60 -13.01
C ALA A 91 5.33 13.32 -12.33
N GLY A 92 4.75 12.15 -12.62
CA GLY A 92 5.04 10.90 -11.94
C GLY A 92 4.20 10.73 -10.66
N ILE A 93 4.68 9.91 -9.75
CA ILE A 93 4.01 9.63 -8.47
C ILE A 93 4.84 10.10 -7.30
N MET A 94 4.16 10.36 -6.19
CA MET A 94 4.76 10.64 -4.90
C MET A 94 4.36 9.55 -3.91
N ILE A 95 5.32 9.09 -3.11
CA ILE A 95 5.06 8.24 -1.94
C ILE A 95 5.50 9.02 -0.71
N ALA A 96 4.62 9.12 0.28
CA ALA A 96 4.90 9.86 1.49
C ALA A 96 4.33 9.17 2.74
N ASP A 97 4.97 9.42 3.88
CA ASP A 97 4.33 9.20 5.18
C ASP A 97 3.33 10.32 5.51
N PHE A 98 2.58 10.16 6.60
CA PHE A 98 1.63 11.20 7.03
C PHE A 98 2.25 12.35 7.80
N MET A 99 3.49 12.17 8.29
CA MET A 99 4.22 13.22 9.00
C MET A 99 4.93 14.20 8.04
N GLY A 100 5.04 13.86 6.76
CA GLY A 100 5.84 14.58 5.77
C GLY A 100 7.34 14.48 6.01
N LEU A 101 7.80 13.47 6.77
CA LEU A 101 9.23 13.26 7.04
C LEU A 101 9.90 12.53 5.87
N VAL A 102 9.16 11.64 5.23
CA VAL A 102 9.55 10.96 3.99
C VAL A 102 8.58 11.35 2.90
N GLU A 103 9.10 11.92 1.81
CA GLU A 103 8.37 12.20 0.58
C GLU A 103 9.31 11.89 -0.61
N GLN A 104 8.95 10.90 -1.44
CA GLN A 104 9.77 10.41 -2.52
C GLN A 104 9.06 10.49 -3.86
N LEU A 105 9.61 11.34 -4.75
CA LEU A 105 9.17 11.43 -6.13
C LEU A 105 9.70 10.24 -6.93
N ILE A 106 8.83 9.57 -7.67
CA ILE A 106 9.17 8.43 -8.52
C ILE A 106 8.65 8.70 -9.93
N ARG A 107 9.55 8.67 -10.90
CA ARG A 107 9.21 8.85 -12.31
C ARG A 107 8.71 7.52 -12.88
N LEU A 108 7.45 7.51 -13.28
CA LEU A 108 6.81 6.46 -14.06
C LEU A 108 6.33 7.08 -15.37
N THR A 109 6.15 6.25 -16.40
CA THR A 109 5.55 6.71 -17.65
C THR A 109 4.11 7.15 -17.40
N GLN A 110 3.69 8.25 -18.01
CA GLN A 110 2.29 8.70 -17.95
C GLN A 110 1.35 7.60 -18.50
N GLY A 111 0.19 7.45 -17.87
CA GLY A 111 -0.86 6.55 -18.35
C GLY A 111 -1.75 6.00 -17.25
N GLU A 112 -2.62 5.08 -17.64
CA GLU A 112 -3.51 4.36 -16.73
C GLU A 112 -2.86 3.05 -16.27
N TYR A 113 -3.00 2.77 -14.98
CA TYR A 113 -2.46 1.58 -14.36
C TYR A 113 -3.52 0.89 -13.49
N ALA A 114 -3.43 -0.44 -13.45
CA ALA A 114 -3.87 -1.18 -12.28
C ALA A 114 -2.71 -1.15 -11.27
N LEU A 115 -2.88 -0.40 -10.19
CA LEU A 115 -1.95 -0.40 -9.07
C LEU A 115 -2.33 -1.55 -8.13
N VAL A 116 -1.42 -2.51 -8.00
CA VAL A 116 -1.54 -3.60 -7.04
C VAL A 116 -0.67 -3.29 -5.84
N PHE A 117 -1.32 -3.14 -4.69
CA PHE A 117 -0.71 -3.08 -3.38
C PHE A 117 -0.67 -4.50 -2.80
N GLU A 118 0.52 -4.99 -2.48
CA GLU A 118 0.72 -6.21 -1.71
C GLU A 118 1.47 -5.87 -0.43
N ILE A 119 1.12 -6.52 0.67
CA ILE A 119 1.85 -6.37 1.92
C ILE A 119 2.01 -7.71 2.66
N ASN A 120 3.16 -7.88 3.28
CA ASN A 120 3.50 -9.01 4.13
C ASN A 120 4.37 -8.57 5.31
N VAL A 121 4.43 -9.41 6.33
CA VAL A 121 5.39 -9.24 7.43
C VAL A 121 6.78 -9.58 6.92
N ARG A 122 7.78 -8.79 7.30
CA ARG A 122 9.19 -9.10 7.06
C ARG A 122 9.53 -10.39 7.79
N ASN A 123 9.93 -11.40 7.04
CA ASN A 123 10.19 -12.76 7.56
C ASN A 123 11.49 -13.37 7.01
N ASP A 124 12.36 -12.55 6.43
CA ASP A 124 13.67 -12.99 5.98
C ASP A 124 14.55 -13.41 7.17
N ALA A 125 15.49 -14.32 6.90
CA ALA A 125 16.35 -14.88 7.94
C ALA A 125 17.24 -13.84 8.64
N GLU A 126 17.57 -12.73 7.97
CA GLU A 126 18.33 -11.65 8.59
C GLU A 126 17.50 -10.98 9.69
N TYR A 127 16.25 -10.63 9.41
CA TYR A 127 15.36 -10.04 10.40
C TYR A 127 14.99 -11.01 11.52
N LEU A 128 14.59 -12.24 11.21
CA LEU A 128 14.17 -13.20 12.22
C LEU A 128 15.28 -13.55 13.23
N ASN A 129 16.54 -13.45 12.83
CA ASN A 129 17.70 -13.66 13.71
C ASN A 129 18.24 -12.35 14.32
N SER A 130 17.60 -11.21 14.05
CA SER A 130 18.02 -9.92 14.57
C SER A 130 17.51 -9.69 16.00
N PRO A 131 18.26 -8.98 16.87
CA PRO A 131 17.77 -8.59 18.19
C PRO A 131 16.46 -7.78 18.13
N GLN A 132 16.30 -6.97 17.08
CA GLN A 132 15.12 -6.14 16.87
C GLN A 132 13.84 -6.96 16.69
N TYR A 133 13.92 -8.18 16.16
CA TYR A 133 12.73 -9.02 15.98
C TYR A 133 12.06 -9.35 17.31
N GLN A 134 12.83 -9.78 18.31
CA GLN A 134 12.28 -10.11 19.63
C GLN A 134 11.71 -8.86 20.30
N GLU A 135 12.43 -7.75 20.29
CA GLU A 135 11.94 -6.48 20.84
C GLU A 135 10.61 -6.09 20.19
N ASN A 136 10.55 -6.02 18.85
CA ASN A 136 9.33 -5.64 18.12
C ASN A 136 8.15 -6.55 18.45
N VAL A 137 8.36 -7.87 18.45
CA VAL A 137 7.29 -8.84 18.77
C VAL A 137 6.80 -8.68 20.21
N GLU A 138 7.70 -8.48 21.17
CA GLU A 138 7.33 -8.29 22.58
C GLU A 138 6.48 -7.03 22.81
N ILE A 139 6.74 -5.96 22.06
CA ILE A 139 5.95 -4.73 22.12
C ILE A 139 4.75 -4.73 21.14
N GLY A 140 4.56 -5.79 20.36
CA GLY A 140 3.43 -5.95 19.45
C GLY A 140 3.53 -5.21 18.12
N PHE A 141 4.73 -4.86 17.69
CA PHE A 141 5.00 -4.19 16.41
C PHE A 141 5.55 -5.14 15.34
N THR A 142 5.37 -4.76 14.09
CA THR A 142 5.90 -5.48 12.91
C THR A 142 6.99 -4.69 12.20
N GLN A 143 7.80 -5.39 11.41
CA GLN A 143 8.38 -4.81 10.20
C GLN A 143 7.64 -5.42 9.01
N GLU A 144 7.34 -4.61 8.00
CA GLU A 144 6.51 -5.00 6.88
C GLU A 144 7.18 -4.66 5.55
N TRP A 145 6.91 -5.49 4.55
CA TRP A 145 7.28 -5.24 3.16
C TRP A 145 6.02 -4.98 2.35
N CYS A 146 6.01 -3.85 1.65
CA CYS A 146 4.96 -3.44 0.75
C CYS A 146 5.50 -3.43 -0.68
N TYR A 147 4.72 -3.98 -1.60
CA TYR A 147 5.02 -3.94 -3.02
C TYR A 147 3.91 -3.17 -3.73
N LEU A 148 4.31 -2.11 -4.42
CA LEU A 148 3.45 -1.34 -5.30
C LEU A 148 3.80 -1.68 -6.74
N THR A 149 2.99 -2.52 -7.36
CA THR A 149 3.21 -2.97 -8.73
C THR A 149 2.24 -2.28 -9.68
N PHE A 150 2.80 -1.56 -10.64
CA PHE A 150 2.06 -0.84 -11.67
C PHE A 150 1.92 -1.70 -12.91
N TYR A 151 0.70 -2.13 -13.21
CA TYR A 151 0.38 -2.84 -14.44
C TYR A 151 -0.27 -1.88 -15.42
N SER A 152 0.38 -1.61 -16.56
CA SER A 152 -0.16 -0.68 -17.56
C SER A 152 -1.49 -1.20 -18.13
N ARG A 153 -2.47 -0.31 -18.29
CA ARG A 153 -3.80 -0.62 -18.82
C ARG A 153 -4.21 0.41 -19.86
N VAL A 154 -5.04 -0.04 -20.80
CA VAL A 154 -5.67 0.85 -21.79
C VAL A 154 -6.88 1.57 -21.17
N GLU A 155 -7.58 0.90 -20.25
CA GLU A 155 -8.75 1.41 -19.55
C GLU A 155 -8.59 1.23 -18.03
N PRO A 156 -9.18 2.13 -17.21
CA PRO A 156 -9.16 1.97 -15.76
C PRO A 156 -9.80 0.67 -15.30
N VAL A 157 -9.13 -0.05 -14.40
CA VAL A 157 -9.69 -1.25 -13.75
C VAL A 157 -10.73 -0.89 -12.69
N GLN A 158 -11.62 -1.83 -12.39
CA GLN A 158 -12.41 -1.75 -11.17
C GLN A 158 -11.53 -2.08 -9.95
N PRO A 159 -11.75 -1.43 -8.80
CA PRO A 159 -11.04 -1.79 -7.58
C PRO A 159 -11.46 -3.18 -7.11
N GLU A 160 -10.51 -3.96 -6.59
CA GLU A 160 -10.74 -5.33 -6.17
C GLU A 160 -9.84 -5.71 -4.99
N ILE A 161 -10.40 -6.47 -4.04
CA ILE A 161 -9.60 -7.13 -3.01
C ILE A 161 -9.15 -8.48 -3.57
N LEU A 162 -7.90 -8.56 -4.01
CA LEU A 162 -7.34 -9.76 -4.65
C LEU A 162 -7.00 -10.85 -3.62
N ARG A 163 -6.64 -10.45 -2.40
CA ARG A 163 -6.39 -11.36 -1.27
C ARG A 163 -6.80 -10.67 0.02
N VAL A 164 -7.83 -11.24 0.67
CA VAL A 164 -8.10 -10.98 2.09
C VAL A 164 -7.00 -11.64 2.89
N ASP A 165 -6.60 -10.98 3.99
CA ASP A 165 -5.51 -11.39 4.89
C ASP A 165 -5.32 -12.92 4.96
N ALA A 166 -4.18 -13.41 4.49
CA ALA A 166 -3.89 -14.83 4.24
C ALA A 166 -3.89 -15.73 5.48
N TRP A 167 -4.13 -15.14 6.65
CA TRP A 167 -4.13 -15.77 7.95
C TRP A 167 -5.50 -15.62 8.62
N SER A 168 -5.89 -16.57 9.47
CA SER A 168 -7.06 -16.39 10.35
C SER A 168 -6.76 -15.44 11.51
N SER A 169 -5.47 -15.30 11.85
CA SER A 169 -4.92 -14.43 12.90
C SER A 169 -3.43 -14.22 12.67
N PRO A 170 -2.84 -13.10 13.10
CA PRO A 170 -1.40 -12.87 13.03
C PRO A 170 -0.56 -13.97 13.72
N PRO A 171 0.69 -14.22 13.29
CA PRO A 171 1.58 -15.26 13.81
C PRO A 171 2.08 -14.94 15.23
N TYR A 172 1.96 -13.67 15.63
CA TYR A 172 2.23 -13.18 16.98
C TYR A 172 1.28 -12.00 17.26
N PRO A 173 1.03 -11.66 18.53
CA PRO A 173 0.13 -10.57 18.90
C PRO A 173 0.60 -9.24 18.31
N PHE A 174 -0.30 -8.53 17.63
CA PHE A 174 -0.06 -7.17 17.15
C PHE A 174 -0.77 -6.21 18.08
N GLN A 175 -0.19 -5.03 18.31
CA GLN A 175 -0.80 -4.01 19.14
C GLN A 175 -2.13 -3.50 18.54
N SER A 176 -2.18 -3.30 17.22
CA SER A 176 -3.39 -2.84 16.52
C SER A 176 -3.60 -3.52 15.15
N TYR A 177 -3.77 -4.84 15.13
CA TYR A 177 -4.11 -5.56 13.89
C TYR A 177 -5.51 -5.16 13.39
N CYS A 178 -5.60 -4.72 12.13
CA CYS A 178 -6.86 -4.36 11.49
C CYS A 178 -7.13 -5.30 10.31
N PRO A 179 -7.91 -6.39 10.51
CA PRO A 179 -8.20 -7.32 9.43
C PRO A 179 -9.07 -6.68 8.35
N LEU A 180 -8.86 -7.07 7.09
CA LEU A 180 -9.78 -6.68 6.02
C LEU A 180 -11.15 -7.30 6.24
N ASN A 181 -12.17 -6.45 6.18
CA ASN A 181 -13.58 -6.84 6.17
C ASN A 181 -14.35 -5.91 5.21
N PRO A 182 -14.00 -5.94 3.90
CA PRO A 182 -14.50 -4.99 2.93
C PRO A 182 -16.02 -5.09 2.78
N ASN A 183 -16.69 -3.94 2.73
CA ASN A 183 -18.08 -3.88 2.32
C ASN A 183 -18.14 -3.51 0.84
N TYR A 184 -18.95 -4.22 0.06
CA TYR A 184 -19.08 -3.93 -1.37
C TYR A 184 -20.30 -3.03 -1.65
N PRO A 185 -20.22 -2.11 -2.62
CA PRO A 185 -19.04 -1.82 -3.46
C PRO A 185 -17.93 -1.09 -2.68
N LEU A 186 -16.67 -1.33 -3.07
CA LEU A 186 -15.51 -0.64 -2.50
C LEU A 186 -15.65 0.87 -2.69
N LEU A 187 -15.40 1.65 -1.64
CA LEU A 187 -15.52 3.09 -1.69
C LEU A 187 -14.32 3.71 -2.41
N MET A 188 -14.63 4.43 -3.49
CA MET A 188 -13.64 5.11 -4.30
C MET A 188 -13.69 6.64 -4.14
N GLU A 189 -14.51 7.19 -3.24
CA GLU A 189 -14.86 8.64 -3.16
C GLU A 189 -15.00 9.30 -4.55
N THR A 190 -16.24 9.45 -5.01
CA THR A 190 -16.52 10.45 -6.05
C THR A 190 -16.34 11.81 -5.42
N SER A 191 -15.58 12.70 -6.06
CA SER A 191 -15.51 14.12 -5.72
C SER A 191 -16.89 14.63 -5.30
N LEU A 192 -16.98 15.31 -4.16
CA LEU A 192 -18.18 16.08 -3.83
C LEU A 192 -18.52 16.93 -5.06
N ALA A 193 -19.71 16.68 -5.62
CA ALA A 193 -20.26 17.41 -6.75
C ALA A 193 -20.41 18.90 -6.43
#